data_AF-A0A7C7W3D6-F1
#
_entry.id   AF-A0A7C7W3D6-F1
#
_cell.length_a   1.000
_cell.length_b   1.000
_cell.length_c   1.000
_cell.angle_alpha   90.00
_cell.angle_beta   90.00
_cell.angle_gamma   90.00
#
_symmetry.space_group_name_H-M   'P 1'
#
loop_
_entity.id
_entity.type
_entity.pdbx_description
1 polymer ?
#
loop_
_entity_poly.entity_id
_entity_poly.type
_entity_poly.pdbx_seq_one_letter_code
_entity_poly.pdbx_strand_id
1 'polypeptide(L)'
;MFRYEREGQRITQIGSLPLANVKEAVRYSLEHDIPFLPELPLLGDAMLSYIRRPGSLSCLAEFKKHTFETVKVQAIGPATLILSGYDPD
;
A
#
# COMPACT_ATOMS: atom_id res chain seq x y z
N MET A 1 5.05 7.91 -20.49
CA MET A 1 5.35 6.49 -20.23
C MET A 1 6.40 6.43 -19.15
N PHE A 2 6.13 5.70 -18.06
CA PHE A 2 7.01 5.66 -16.90
C PHE A 2 8.15 4.65 -17.11
N ARG A 3 9.27 4.85 -16.42
CA ARG A 3 10.50 4.07 -16.62
C ARG A 3 10.31 2.56 -16.38
N TYR A 4 9.48 2.18 -15.40
CA TYR A 4 9.19 0.77 -15.08
C TYR A 4 8.43 0.04 -16.20
N GLU A 5 7.56 0.75 -16.93
CA GLU A 5 6.85 0.21 -18.10
C GLU A 5 7.80 -0.03 -19.28
N ARG A 6 8.82 0.83 -19.46
CA ARG A 6 9.83 0.65 -20.52
C ARG A 6 10.79 -0.50 -20.26
N GLU A 7 11.08 -0.80 -19.01
CA GLU A 7 12.15 -1.74 -18.61
C GLU A 7 11.61 -3.15 -18.30
N GLY A 8 10.31 -3.41 -18.47
CA GLY A 8 9.72 -4.75 -18.26
C GLY A 8 9.78 -5.23 -16.81
N GLN A 9 9.96 -4.33 -15.85
CA GLN A 9 10.10 -4.67 -14.43
C GLN A 9 8.72 -4.95 -13.81
N ARG A 10 8.57 -6.08 -13.12
CA ARG A 10 7.36 -6.42 -12.36
C ARG A 10 7.34 -5.59 -11.07
N ILE A 11 6.30 -4.78 -10.85
CA ILE A 11 6.12 -4.04 -9.59
C ILE A 11 5.92 -5.06 -8.47
N THR A 12 6.91 -5.25 -7.60
CA THR A 12 6.81 -6.08 -6.40
C THR A 12 6.63 -5.20 -5.17
N GLN A 13 5.75 -4.21 -5.25
CA GLN A 13 5.19 -3.60 -4.05
C GLN A 13 4.00 -4.46 -3.65
N ILE A 14 4.25 -5.48 -2.83
CA ILE A 14 3.18 -6.16 -2.09
C ILE A 14 2.28 -5.03 -1.53
N GLY A 15 0.97 -5.07 -1.70
CA GLY A 15 0.06 -4.02 -1.23
C GLY A 15 -0.08 -2.74 -2.07
N SER A 16 0.94 -2.24 -2.78
CA SER A 16 0.76 -1.03 -3.61
C SER A 16 0.23 -1.37 -5.00
N LEU A 17 -0.93 -0.80 -5.36
CA LEU A 17 -1.61 -1.07 -6.63
C LEU A 17 -1.53 0.13 -7.57
N PRO A 18 -1.35 -0.08 -8.90
CA PRO A 18 -1.33 1.00 -9.90
C PRO A 18 -2.75 1.48 -10.23
N LEU A 19 -3.61 1.62 -9.23
CA LEU A 19 -5.01 1.99 -9.36
C LEU A 19 -5.25 3.38 -8.77
N ALA A 20 -6.22 4.09 -9.31
CA ALA A 20 -6.72 5.35 -8.74
C ALA A 20 -8.12 5.19 -8.12
N ASN A 21 -8.79 4.06 -8.38
CA ASN A 21 -10.11 3.78 -7.84
C ASN A 21 -10.01 2.94 -6.56
N VAL A 22 -10.40 3.53 -5.43
CA VAL A 22 -10.37 2.88 -4.11
C VAL A 22 -11.21 1.60 -4.07
N LYS A 23 -12.43 1.61 -4.64
CA LYS A 23 -13.32 0.45 -4.59
C LYS A 23 -12.78 -0.71 -5.41
N GLU A 24 -12.21 -0.40 -6.57
CA GLU A 24 -11.59 -1.40 -7.42
C GLU A 24 -10.38 -2.05 -6.75
N ALA A 25 -9.53 -1.24 -6.10
CA ALA A 25 -8.38 -1.71 -5.36
C ALA A 25 -8.76 -2.60 -4.17
N VAL A 26 -9.77 -2.21 -3.39
CA VAL A 26 -10.28 -3.03 -2.30
C VAL A 26 -10.89 -4.33 -2.83
N ARG A 27 -11.72 -4.28 -3.88
CA ARG A 27 -12.27 -5.49 -4.51
C ARG A 27 -11.16 -6.45 -4.93
N TYR A 28 -10.14 -5.96 -5.61
CA TYR A 28 -8.99 -6.77 -6.02
C TYR A 28 -8.33 -7.46 -4.82
N SER A 29 -8.11 -6.74 -3.72
CA SER A 29 -7.56 -7.33 -2.49
C SER A 29 -8.43 -8.45 -1.91
N LEU A 30 -9.76 -8.27 -1.92
CA LEU A 30 -10.72 -9.26 -1.40
C LEU A 30 -10.79 -10.54 -2.24
N GLU A 31 -10.30 -10.53 -3.48
CA GLU A 31 -10.24 -11.71 -4.35
C GLU A 31 -9.06 -12.64 -4.03
N HIS A 32 -8.14 -12.24 -3.14
CA HIS A 32 -7.04 -13.08 -2.68
C HIS A 32 -7.40 -13.94 -1.46
N ASP A 33 -6.78 -15.12 -1.35
CA ASP A 33 -6.98 -16.04 -0.20
C ASP A 33 -6.79 -15.38 1.17
N ILE A 34 -5.84 -14.43 1.26
CA ILE A 34 -5.68 -13.59 2.44
C ILE A 34 -5.67 -12.14 1.97
N PRO A 35 -6.67 -11.33 2.37
CA PRO A 35 -6.79 -9.95 1.95
C PRO A 35 -5.67 -9.10 2.54
N PHE A 36 -5.39 -7.97 1.90
CA PHE A 36 -4.38 -7.00 2.32
C PHE A 36 -4.90 -5.56 2.17
N LEU A 37 -4.45 -4.64 3.01
CA LEU A 37 -4.82 -3.23 2.83
C LEU A 37 -4.05 -2.65 1.64
N PRO A 38 -4.70 -2.22 0.54
CA PRO A 38 -3.98 -1.66 -0.59
C PRO A 38 -3.49 -0.24 -0.31
N GLU A 39 -2.37 0.11 -0.92
CA GLU A 39 -1.89 1.48 -1.06
C GLU A 39 -2.04 1.93 -2.50
N LEU A 40 -2.46 3.18 -2.72
CA LEU A 40 -2.60 3.79 -4.05
C LEU A 40 -1.58 4.92 -4.25
N PRO A 41 -0.34 4.62 -4.72
CA PRO A 41 0.68 5.64 -4.96
C PRO A 41 0.22 6.77 -5.90
N LEU A 42 -0.68 6.47 -6.85
CA LEU A 42 -1.27 7.46 -7.74
C LEU A 42 -2.12 8.51 -7.01
N LEU A 43 -2.62 8.18 -5.82
CA LEU A 43 -3.35 9.09 -4.93
C LEU A 43 -2.45 9.70 -3.83
N GLY A 44 -1.14 9.40 -3.86
CA GLY A 44 -0.18 9.87 -2.87
C GLY A 44 -0.10 9.02 -1.61
N ASP A 45 -0.71 7.82 -1.61
CA ASP A 45 -0.49 6.85 -0.53
C ASP A 45 0.98 6.40 -0.55
N ALA A 46 1.58 6.37 0.63
CA ALA A 46 2.90 5.81 0.86
C ALA A 46 2.98 5.31 2.30
N MET A 47 3.57 4.15 2.54
CA MET A 47 3.73 3.63 3.90
C MET A 47 4.31 4.64 4.92
N LEU A 48 5.24 5.51 4.51
CA LEU A 48 5.80 6.55 5.39
C LEU A 48 4.78 7.63 5.75
N SER A 49 3.85 7.98 4.85
CA SER A 49 2.80 8.96 5.15
C SER A 49 1.82 8.39 6.17
N TYR A 50 1.54 7.08 6.12
CA TYR A 50 0.79 6.38 7.14
C TYR A 50 1.44 6.44 8.54
N ILE A 51 2.76 6.21 8.65
CA ILE A 51 3.46 6.31 9.95
C ILE A 51 3.31 7.72 10.53
N ARG A 52 3.49 8.75 9.70
CA ARG A 52 3.41 10.15 10.14
C ARG A 52 1.97 10.59 10.46
N ARG A 53 0.98 10.00 9.78
CA ARG A 53 -0.45 10.31 9.93
C ARG A 53 -1.28 9.02 9.86
N PRO A 54 -1.38 8.29 10.97
CA PRO A 54 -2.17 7.06 11.00
C PRO A 54 -3.61 7.32 10.58
N GLY A 55 -4.17 6.45 9.75
CA GLY A 55 -5.56 6.58 9.29
C GLY A 55 -5.75 7.28 7.94
N SER A 56 -4.69 7.78 7.32
CA SER A 56 -4.77 8.61 6.10
C SER A 56 -4.75 7.85 4.77
N LEU A 57 -4.57 6.53 4.78
CA LEU A 57 -4.52 5.72 3.55
C LEU A 57 -5.85 5.74 2.81
N SER A 58 -5.80 5.95 1.49
CA SER A 58 -6.99 6.12 0.64
C SER A 58 -7.95 4.93 0.72
N CYS A 59 -7.43 3.71 0.79
CA CYS A 59 -8.24 2.49 0.87
C CYS A 59 -8.76 2.17 2.27
N LEU A 60 -8.29 2.83 3.33
CA LEU A 60 -8.56 2.39 4.71
C LEU A 60 -10.05 2.42 5.07
N ALA A 61 -10.74 3.50 4.71
CA ALA A 61 -12.15 3.67 5.06
C ALA A 61 -13.05 2.64 4.36
N GLU A 62 -12.72 2.29 3.10
CA GLU A 62 -13.44 1.26 2.36
C GLU A 62 -13.10 -0.14 2.89
N PHE A 63 -11.82 -0.42 3.10
CA PHE A 63 -11.35 -1.71 3.59
C PHE A 63 -11.92 -2.07 4.98
N LYS A 64 -12.10 -1.09 5.86
CA LYS A 64 -12.72 -1.25 7.20
C LYS A 64 -14.21 -1.60 7.18
N LYS A 65 -14.90 -1.55 6.03
CA LYS A 65 -16.30 -2.00 5.91
C LYS A 65 -16.43 -3.53 5.91
N HIS A 66 -15.32 -4.23 5.86
CA HIS A 66 -15.24 -5.69 5.83
C HIS A 66 -14.61 -6.22 7.12
N THR A 67 -14.92 -7.47 7.46
CA THR A 67 -14.39 -8.17 8.63
C THR A 67 -13.55 -9.35 8.15
N PHE A 68 -12.38 -9.55 8.75
CA PHE A 68 -11.41 -10.56 8.35
C PHE A 68 -11.01 -11.40 9.56
N GLU A 69 -10.92 -12.72 9.37
CA GLU A 69 -10.27 -13.60 10.35
C GLU A 69 -8.74 -13.46 10.28
N THR A 70 -8.20 -13.31 9.06
CA THR A 70 -6.76 -13.11 8.81
C THR A 70 -6.57 -12.04 7.74
N VAL A 71 -5.56 -11.17 7.91
CA VAL A 71 -5.21 -10.10 6.97
C VAL A 71 -3.70 -9.98 6.85
N LYS A 72 -3.19 -9.72 5.65
CA LYS A 72 -1.76 -9.39 5.43
C LYS A 72 -1.55 -7.91 5.78
N VAL A 73 -0.54 -7.66 6.62
CA VAL A 73 -0.12 -6.31 7.01
C VAL A 73 1.29 -6.08 6.48
N GLN A 74 1.49 -4.94 5.82
CA GLN A 74 2.84 -4.48 5.52
C GLN A 74 3.43 -3.71 6.69
N ALA A 75 4.72 -3.95 6.93
CA ALA A 75 5.50 -3.23 7.92
C ALA A 75 6.68 -2.56 7.22
N ILE A 76 7.09 -1.41 7.76
CA ILE A 76 8.33 -0.73 7.34
C ILE A 76 9.47 -1.24 8.21
N GLY A 77 10.52 -1.75 7.56
CA GLY A 77 11.74 -2.17 8.25
C GLY A 77 12.77 -1.04 8.38
N PRO A 78 13.82 -1.23 9.20
CA PRO A 78 14.89 -0.26 9.41
C PRO A 78 15.55 0.22 8.11
N ALA A 79 15.75 -0.67 7.14
CA ALA A 79 16.35 -0.32 5.85
C ALA A 79 15.52 0.73 5.10
N THR A 80 14.19 0.58 5.07
CA THR A 80 13.30 1.55 4.44
C THR A 80 13.27 2.88 5.20
N LEU A 81 13.30 2.85 6.54
CA LEU A 81 13.36 4.05 7.36
C LEU A 81 14.64 4.85 7.09
N ILE A 82 15.81 4.19 7.11
CA ILE A 82 17.11 4.81 6.84
C ILE A 82 17.13 5.44 5.44
N LEU A 83 16.68 4.71 4.42
CA LEU A 83 16.61 5.22 3.04
C LEU A 83 15.65 6.41 2.88
N SER A 84 14.72 6.58 3.82
CA SER A 84 13.72 7.65 3.82
C SER A 84 14.17 8.89 4.61
N GLY A 85 15.42 8.90 5.09
CA GLY A 85 15.96 9.98 5.91
C GLY A 85 15.37 10.02 7.32
N TYR A 86 14.90 8.88 7.84
CA TYR A 86 14.56 8.76 9.26
C TYR A 86 15.87 8.67 10.06
N ASP A 87 16.07 9.63 10.96
CA ASP A 87 17.14 9.61 11.94
C ASP A 87 16.60 8.93 13.22
N PRO A 88 17.18 7.80 13.65
CA PRO A 88 16.74 7.12 14.87
C PRO A 88 17.12 7.84 16.17
N ASP A 89 17.96 8.88 16.12
CA ASP A 89 18.41 9.68 17.26
C ASP A 89 17.44 10.83 17.65
#